data_AF-A0A6I9N8Y5-F1
#
_entry.id   AF-A0A6I9N8Y5-F1
#
_cell.length_a   1.000
_cell.length_b   1.000
_cell.length_c   1.000
_cell.angle_alpha   90.00
_cell.angle_beta   90.00
_cell.angle_gamma   90.00
#
_symmetry.space_group_name_H-M   'P 1'
#
loop_
_entity.id
_entity.type
_entity.pdbx_description
1 polymer ?
#
loop_
_entity_poly.entity_id
_entity_poly.type
_entity_poly.pdbx_seq_one_letter_code
_entity_poly.pdbx_strand_id
1 'polypeptide(L)'
;MASNRVLISQEPNQGVDYEFYLPNGRSRQGYYWSFGSWSTCSRECGSGYQSRLVFCTIDNESYPDYLCASLPRPQNNRTCNPHTCPQTRRMAYLYPPQLWSSALRPRAFVF
;
A
#
# COMPACT_ATOMS: atom_id res chain seq x y z
N MET A 1 33.87 -6.38 -34.60
CA MET A 1 33.59 -5.75 -33.28
C MET A 1 32.24 -6.27 -32.80
N ALA A 2 32.22 -7.17 -31.81
CA ALA A 2 30.97 -7.75 -31.31
C ALA A 2 30.26 -6.71 -30.42
N SER A 3 29.08 -6.29 -30.85
CA SER A 3 28.24 -5.34 -30.12
C SER A 3 27.57 -6.08 -28.96
N ASN A 4 28.14 -6.00 -27.76
CA ASN A 4 27.50 -6.52 -26.54
C ASN A 4 26.29 -5.64 -26.19
N ARG A 5 25.13 -5.99 -26.72
CA ARG A 5 23.84 -5.46 -26.27
C ARG A 5 23.48 -6.20 -24.98
N VAL A 6 23.69 -5.55 -23.84
CA VAL A 6 23.12 -5.99 -22.56
C VAL A 6 21.60 -5.84 -22.70
N LEU A 7 20.92 -6.95 -22.96
CA LEU A 7 19.47 -7.02 -22.83
C LEU A 7 19.19 -7.06 -21.33
N ILE A 8 18.79 -5.94 -20.74
CA ILE A 8 18.18 -5.94 -19.41
C ILE A 8 16.82 -6.62 -19.61
N SER A 9 16.80 -7.95 -19.57
CA SER A 9 15.55 -8.68 -19.39
C SER A 9 15.03 -8.26 -18.01
N GLN A 10 13.96 -7.47 -18.01
CA GLN A 10 13.19 -7.19 -16.80
C GLN A 10 12.60 -8.53 -16.35
N GLU A 11 13.30 -9.25 -15.49
CA GLU A 11 12.74 -10.39 -14.77
C GLU A 11 11.48 -9.89 -14.06
N PRO A 12 10.33 -10.60 -14.16
CA PRO A 12 9.11 -10.14 -13.51
C PRO A 12 9.32 -10.11 -12.00
N ASN A 13 9.53 -8.92 -11.45
CA ASN A 13 9.58 -8.70 -10.00
C ASN A 13 8.20 -9.06 -9.43
N GLN A 14 8.06 -10.25 -8.87
CA GLN A 14 6.81 -10.72 -8.28
C GLN A 14 6.34 -9.72 -7.22
N GLY A 15 5.19 -9.09 -7.45
CA GLY A 15 4.62 -8.06 -6.57
C GLY A 15 4.66 -6.63 -7.13
N VAL A 16 5.30 -6.41 -8.29
CA VAL A 16 5.22 -5.14 -9.02
C VAL A 16 4.16 -5.26 -10.11
N ASP A 17 2.99 -4.67 -9.86
CA ASP A 17 1.94 -4.52 -10.86
C ASP A 17 2.13 -3.19 -11.59
N TYR A 18 2.31 -3.25 -12.91
CA TYR A 18 2.47 -2.08 -13.77
C TYR A 18 1.12 -1.72 -14.40
N GLU A 19 0.36 -0.81 -13.78
CA GLU A 19 -0.78 -0.17 -14.44
C GLU A 19 -0.28 0.93 -15.38
N PHE A 20 -0.30 0.67 -16.68
CA PHE A 20 -0.02 1.67 -17.71
C PHE A 20 -1.31 2.30 -18.22
N TYR A 21 -1.55 3.56 -17.86
CA TYR A 21 -2.58 4.40 -18.47
C TYR A 21 -1.97 5.16 -19.65
N LEU A 22 -2.13 4.63 -20.86
CA LEU A 22 -1.73 5.32 -22.09
C LEU A 22 -2.66 6.53 -22.28
N PRO A 23 -2.16 7.77 -22.33
CA PRO A 23 -2.98 8.89 -22.76
C PRO A 23 -3.36 8.63 -24.22
N ASN A 24 -4.65 8.70 -24.53
CA ASN A 24 -5.16 8.56 -25.89
C ASN A 24 -4.42 9.51 -26.84
N GLY A 25 -3.37 9.02 -27.50
CA GLY A 25 -2.95 9.25 -28.88
C GLY A 25 -2.85 10.67 -29.46
N ARG A 26 -3.04 11.77 -28.71
CA ARG A 26 -2.93 13.12 -29.25
C ARG A 26 -2.36 14.10 -28.22
N SER A 27 -1.08 14.38 -28.42
CA SER A 27 -0.42 15.66 -28.12
C SER A 27 -0.26 16.06 -26.64
N ARG A 28 0.92 16.57 -26.29
CA ARG A 28 1.26 17.25 -25.03
C ARG A 28 0.51 18.60 -24.90
N GLN A 29 -0.79 18.64 -25.16
CA GLN A 29 -1.58 19.88 -25.31
C GLN A 29 -2.86 19.82 -24.48
N GLY A 30 -2.79 19.29 -23.26
CA GLY A 30 -3.96 19.23 -22.40
C GLY A 30 -3.65 18.80 -20.97
N TYR A 31 -4.60 19.09 -20.10
CA TYR A 31 -4.59 18.64 -18.71
C TYR A 31 -4.73 17.12 -18.63
N TYR A 32 -3.96 16.48 -17.76
CA TYR A 32 -4.07 15.05 -17.48
C TYR A 32 -3.89 14.75 -15.99
N TRP A 33 -4.43 13.62 -15.53
CA TRP A 33 -4.23 13.17 -14.15
C TRP A 33 -2.82 12.61 -13.97
N SER A 34 -2.10 13.12 -12.99
CA SER A 34 -0.85 12.56 -12.48
C SER A 34 -1.02 12.18 -11.01
N PHE A 35 -0.13 11.31 -10.52
CA PHE A 35 -0.22 10.79 -9.16
C PHE A 35 1.16 10.53 -8.56
N GLY A 36 1.23 10.63 -7.24
CA GLY A 36 2.42 10.29 -6.46
C GLY A 36 2.49 8.81 -6.12
N SER A 37 3.56 8.44 -5.43
CA SER A 37 3.71 7.12 -4.81
C SER A 37 2.64 6.87 -3.75
N TRP A 38 2.35 5.59 -3.50
CA TRP A 38 1.52 5.18 -2.38
C TRP A 38 2.21 5.46 -1.05
N SER A 39 1.42 5.86 -0.06
CA SER A 39 1.85 5.95 1.33
C SER A 39 2.20 4.56 1.88
N THR A 40 2.87 4.54 3.03
CA THR A 40 2.96 3.32 3.82
C THR A 40 1.56 2.81 4.18
N CYS A 41 1.42 1.50 4.30
CA CYS A 41 0.16 0.88 4.70
C CYS A 41 -0.14 1.21 6.17
N SER A 42 -1.39 1.53 6.49
CA SER A 42 -1.81 1.86 7.86
C SER A 42 -1.69 0.70 8.84
N ARG A 43 -1.64 -0.54 8.35
CA ARG A 43 -1.44 -1.74 9.15
C ARG A 43 -0.47 -2.65 8.45
N GLU A 44 0.41 -3.28 9.21
CA GLU A 44 1.28 -4.32 8.67
C GLU A 44 0.51 -5.59 8.34
N CYS A 45 -0.65 -5.84 8.97
CA CYS A 45 -1.50 -7.01 8.77
C CYS A 45 -2.99 -6.67 8.98
N GLY A 46 -3.90 -7.55 8.56
CA GLY A 46 -5.33 -7.43 8.85
C GLY A 46 -6.05 -6.36 8.03
N SER A 47 -5.70 -6.24 6.74
CA SER A 47 -6.31 -5.33 5.76
C SER A 47 -6.27 -3.86 6.19
N GLY A 48 -5.09 -3.25 6.02
CA GLY A 48 -4.91 -1.82 6.16
C GLY A 48 -5.29 -1.04 4.90
N TYR A 49 -5.01 0.26 4.92
CA TYR A 49 -5.25 1.18 3.79
C TYR A 49 -4.00 2.00 3.51
N GLN A 50 -3.78 2.33 2.25
CA GLN A 50 -2.76 3.27 1.80
C GLN A 50 -3.40 4.29 0.85
N SER A 51 -2.84 5.49 0.83
CA SER A 51 -3.32 6.61 0.02
C SER A 51 -2.21 7.16 -0.85
N ARG A 52 -2.57 7.73 -2.01
CA ARG A 52 -1.63 8.49 -2.85
C ARG A 52 -2.23 9.83 -3.26
N LEU A 53 -1.35 10.77 -3.58
CA LEU A 53 -1.77 12.04 -4.17
C LEU A 53 -2.17 11.82 -5.63
N VAL A 54 -3.27 12.45 -6.04
CA VAL A 54 -3.76 12.49 -7.41
C VAL A 54 -4.06 13.94 -7.74
N PHE A 55 -3.42 14.49 -8.77
CA PHE A 55 -3.49 15.89 -9.11
C PHE A 55 -3.54 16.08 -10.63
N CYS A 56 -4.23 17.12 -11.07
CA CYS A 56 -4.29 17.50 -12.48
C CYS A 56 -2.98 18.21 -12.85
N THR A 57 -2.39 17.89 -14.00
CA THR A 57 -1.12 18.47 -14.44
C THR A 57 -1.07 18.71 -15.95
N ILE A 58 -0.27 19.69 -16.34
CA ILE A 58 0.19 19.94 -17.71
C ILE A 58 1.63 20.46 -17.61
N ASP A 59 2.51 20.03 -18.53
CA ASP A 59 3.92 20.45 -18.57
C ASP A 59 4.66 20.39 -17.22
N ASN A 60 4.43 19.32 -16.44
CA ASN A 60 4.97 19.08 -15.10
C ASN A 60 4.53 20.07 -14.00
N GLU A 61 3.55 20.93 -14.25
CA GLU A 61 2.97 21.82 -13.25
C GLU A 61 1.60 21.30 -12.78
N SER A 62 1.27 21.51 -11.49
CA SER A 62 0.00 21.09 -10.90
C SER A 62 -1.07 22.16 -11.04
N TYR A 63 -2.27 21.76 -11.47
CA TYR A 63 -3.43 22.63 -11.68
C TYR A 63 -4.65 22.14 -10.91
N PRO A 64 -5.69 22.98 -10.73
CA PRO A 64 -6.94 22.58 -10.10
C PRO A 64 -7.61 21.36 -10.75
N ASP A 65 -8.15 20.47 -9.91
CA ASP A 65 -8.79 19.20 -10.31
C ASP A 65 -9.90 19.35 -11.36
N TYR A 66 -10.62 20.47 -11.38
CA TYR A 66 -11.75 20.67 -12.30
C TYR A 66 -11.32 20.68 -13.78
N LEU A 67 -10.05 20.99 -14.07
CA LEU A 67 -9.49 21.00 -15.42
C LEU A 67 -9.32 19.59 -15.99
N CYS A 68 -9.22 18.58 -15.12
CA CYS A 68 -9.16 17.17 -15.47
C CYS A 68 -10.48 16.42 -15.20
N ALA A 69 -11.58 17.11 -14.83
CA ALA A 69 -12.82 16.48 -14.41
C ALA A 69 -13.50 15.62 -15.50
N SER A 70 -13.24 15.91 -16.77
CA SER A 70 -13.73 15.11 -17.90
C SER A 70 -12.93 13.82 -18.13
N LEU A 71 -11.78 13.66 -17.45
CA LEU A 71 -10.89 12.53 -17.61
C LEU A 71 -11.07 11.51 -16.48
N PRO A 72 -10.86 10.21 -16.74
CA PRO A 72 -10.91 9.17 -15.71
C PRO A 72 -9.90 9.45 -14.59
N ARG A 73 -10.39 9.72 -13.37
CA ARG A 73 -9.53 9.98 -12.22
C ARG A 73 -8.97 8.67 -11.67
N PRO A 74 -7.64 8.54 -11.49
CA PRO A 74 -7.05 7.34 -10.92
C PRO A 74 -7.39 7.23 -9.42
N GLN A 75 -7.35 6.00 -8.89
CA GLN A 75 -7.65 5.74 -7.48
C GLN A 75 -6.67 6.48 -6.56
N ASN A 76 -7.17 7.12 -5.52
CA ASN A 76 -6.35 7.78 -4.49
C ASN A 76 -6.19 6.93 -3.22
N ASN A 77 -6.93 5.83 -3.10
CA ASN A 77 -6.90 4.91 -1.97
C ASN A 77 -6.92 3.45 -2.46
N ARG A 78 -6.27 2.56 -1.70
CA ARG A 78 -6.38 1.11 -1.89
C ARG A 78 -6.15 0.35 -0.60
N THR A 79 -6.68 -0.86 -0.52
CA THR A 79 -6.42 -1.81 0.57
C THR A 79 -5.00 -2.38 0.44
N CYS A 80 -4.37 -2.67 1.57
CA CYS A 80 -3.05 -3.27 1.64
C CYS A 80 -2.95 -4.25 2.80
N ASN A 81 -1.95 -5.13 2.73
CA ASN A 81 -1.64 -6.11 3.77
C ASN A 81 -2.85 -6.96 4.20
N PRO A 82 -3.47 -7.72 3.28
CA PRO A 82 -4.66 -8.52 3.57
C PRO A 82 -4.38 -9.76 4.44
N HIS A 83 -3.12 -10.09 4.68
CA HIS A 83 -2.73 -11.25 5.47
C HIS A 83 -3.17 -11.11 6.93
N THR A 84 -3.49 -12.23 7.57
CA THR A 84 -3.95 -12.27 8.96
C THR A 84 -2.86 -11.82 9.92
N CYS A 85 -3.23 -11.03 10.93
CA CYS A 85 -2.30 -10.66 11.98
C CYS A 85 -1.89 -11.87 12.84
N PRO A 86 -0.62 -11.92 13.31
CA PRO A 86 -0.21 -12.95 14.23
C PRO A 86 -1.07 -12.87 15.50
N GLN A 87 -1.65 -14.01 15.88
CA GLN A 87 -2.41 -14.10 17.11
C GLN A 87 -1.44 -14.05 18.30
N THR A 88 -1.23 -12.86 18.85
CA THR A 88 -0.61 -12.75 20.16
C THR A 88 -1.63 -13.23 21.18
N ARG A 89 -1.46 -14.47 21.65
CA ARG A 89 -2.17 -14.92 22.85
C ARG A 89 -1.74 -13.97 23.97
N ARG A 90 -2.59 -13.02 24.32
CA ARG A 90 -2.41 -12.22 25.54
C ARG A 90 -2.56 -13.18 26.71
N MET A 91 -1.44 -13.73 27.18
CA MET A 91 -1.38 -14.39 28.47
C MET A 91 -1.61 -13.33 29.54
N ALA A 92 -2.88 -13.07 29.86
CA ALA A 92 -3.23 -12.36 31.07
C ALA A 92 -3.09 -13.36 32.22
N TYR A 93 -1.97 -13.28 32.96
CA TYR A 93 -1.86 -13.98 34.23
C TYR A 93 -2.80 -13.32 35.23
N LEU A 94 -4.05 -13.78 35.27
CA LEU A 94 -4.99 -13.42 36.33
C LEU A 94 -4.59 -14.21 37.58
N TYR A 95 -3.82 -13.58 38.46
CA TYR A 95 -3.62 -14.11 39.81
C TYR A 95 -4.91 -13.91 40.61
N PRO A 96 -5.51 -14.97 41.16
CA PRO A 96 -6.59 -14.83 42.12
C PRO A 96 -6.09 -13.97 43.29
N PRO A 97 -6.82 -12.94 43.72
CA PRO A 97 -6.44 -12.21 44.93
C PRO A 97 -6.33 -13.20 46.09
N GLN A 98 -5.23 -13.09 46.87
CA GLN A 98 -4.93 -13.85 48.10
C GLN A 98 -4.26 -15.25 47.97
N LEU A 99 -3.86 -15.70 46.77
CA LEU A 99 -3.11 -16.97 46.60
C LEU A 99 -1.74 -16.78 45.94
N TRP A 100 -0.98 -15.76 46.36
CA TRP A 100 0.42 -15.63 45.92
C TRP A 100 1.31 -16.56 46.73
N SER A 101 1.64 -17.71 46.16
CA SER A 101 2.74 -18.55 46.63
C SER A 101 3.65 -18.89 45.45
N SER A 102 4.96 -18.95 45.69
CA SER A 102 5.96 -19.34 44.69
C SER A 102 5.78 -20.77 44.14
N ALA A 103 4.86 -21.55 44.74
CA ALA A 103 4.56 -22.93 44.38
C ALA A 103 3.35 -23.09 43.45
N LEU A 104 2.53 -22.04 43.24
CA LEU A 104 1.32 -22.14 42.42
C LEU A 104 1.62 -21.84 40.95
N ARG A 105 1.43 -22.84 40.08
CA ARG A 105 1.44 -22.64 38.63
C ARG A 105 0.18 -21.88 38.22
N PRO A 106 0.27 -20.71 37.57
CA PRO A 106 -0.91 -20.01 37.10
C PRO A 106 -1.65 -20.87 36.08
N ARG A 107 -2.98 -20.97 36.23
CA ARG A 107 -3.83 -21.59 35.22
C ARG A 107 -3.85 -20.69 33.99
N ALA A 108 -3.38 -21.19 32.85
CA ALA A 108 -3.51 -20.52 31.58
C ALA A 108 -4.96 -20.63 31.10
N PHE A 109 -5.72 -19.55 31.17
CA PHE A 109 -6.98 -19.45 30.45
C PHE A 109 -6.65 -19.01 29.02
N VAL A 110 -6.91 -19.91 28.07
CA VAL A 110 -6.86 -19.59 26.65
C VAL A 110 -8.26 -19.07 26.29
N PHE A 111 -8.35 -17.78 25.98
CA PHE A 111 -9.52 -17.20 25.33
C PHE A 111 -9.32 -17.24 23.81
#